data_AF-A0A973GS44-F1
#
_entry.id   AF-A0A973GS44-F1
#
_cell.length_a   1.000
_cell.length_b   1.000
_cell.length_c   1.000
_cell.angle_alpha   90.00
_cell.angle_beta   90.00
_cell.angle_gamma   90.00
#
_symmetry.space_group_name_H-M   'P 1'
#
loop_
_entity.id
_entity.type
_entity.pdbx_description
1 polymer ?
#
loop_
_entity_poly.entity_id
_entity_poly.type
_entity_poly.pdbx_seq_one_letter_code
_entity_poly.pdbx_strand_id
1 'polypeptide(L)' 'MGNLELKCFVCGSEDKEKTYLPCYNEGKEKIVCTRCLPMLIHGAH' A
#
# COMPACT_ATOMS: atom_id res chain seq x y z
N MET A 1 3.13 -18.03 -11.53
CA MET A 1 2.73 -17.13 -10.43
C MET A 1 3.61 -15.90 -10.56
N GLY A 2 3.05 -14.77 -11.01
CA GLY A 2 3.84 -13.55 -11.22
C GLY A 2 4.39 -13.05 -9.89
N ASN A 3 5.64 -12.58 -9.86
CA ASN A 3 6.20 -11.93 -8.69
C ASN A 3 5.36 -10.68 -8.38
N LEU A 4 4.70 -10.64 -7.23
CA LEU A 4 3.98 -9.45 -6.79
C LEU A 4 5.01 -8.41 -6.35
N GLU A 5 5.11 -7.30 -7.08
CA GLU A 5 5.96 -6.18 -6.66
C GLU A 5 5.29 -5.46 -5.48
N LEU A 6 5.83 -5.68 -4.28
CA LEU A 6 5.34 -5.08 -3.04
C LEU A 6 5.90 -3.67 -2.90
N LYS A 7 5.22 -2.69 -3.52
CA LYS A 7 5.55 -1.27 -3.41
C LYS A 7 4.37 -0.47 -2.88
N CYS A 8 4.55 0.21 -1.76
CA CYS A 8 3.52 1.09 -1.23
C CYS A 8 3.30 2.30 -2.15
N PHE A 9 2.09 2.49 -2.68
CA PHE A 9 1.79 3.64 -3.56
C PHE A 9 1.82 5.00 -2.82
N VAL A 10 1.78 4.99 -1.48
CA VAL A 10 1.81 6.19 -0.64
C VAL A 10 3.23 6.64 -0.33
N CYS A 11 4.07 5.75 0.21
CA CYS A 11 5.42 6.11 0.66
C CYS A 11 6.55 5.51 -0.18
N GLY A 12 6.24 4.71 -1.19
CA GLY A 12 7.22 4.07 -2.06
C GLY A 12 8.02 2.92 -1.45
N SER A 13 7.74 2.53 -0.21
CA SER A 13 8.45 1.43 0.49
C SER A 13 8.37 0.11 -0.28
N GLU A 14 9.52 -0.54 -0.43
CA GLU A 14 9.71 -1.88 -1.02
C GLU A 14 10.31 -2.89 -0.01
N ASP A 15 10.36 -2.48 1.27
CA ASP A 15 10.81 -3.30 2.39
C ASP A 15 9.99 -4.58 2.52
N LYS A 16 10.65 -5.73 2.39
CA LYS A 16 10.01 -7.06 2.39
C LYS A 16 9.57 -7.54 3.77
N GLU A 17 10.00 -6.89 4.85
CA GLU A 17 9.59 -7.23 6.22
C GLU A 17 8.27 -6.56 6.61
N LYS A 18 7.80 -5.57 5.84
CA LYS A 18 6.50 -4.94 6.06
C LYS A 18 5.36 -5.77 5.50
N THR A 19 4.22 -5.69 6.18
CA THR A 19 2.95 -6.17 5.64
C THR A 19 2.37 -5.17 4.66
N TYR A 20 1.94 -5.68 3.51
CA TYR A 20 1.25 -4.92 2.47
C TYR A 20 -0.13 -5.49 2.23
N LEU A 21 -1.07 -4.62 1.86
CA LEU A 21 -2.44 -4.95 1.53
C LEU A 21 -2.79 -4.41 0.14
N PRO A 22 -3.47 -5.19 -0.71
CA PRO A 22 -4.08 -4.66 -1.91
C PRO A 22 -5.29 -3.79 -1.52
N CYS A 23 -5.49 -2.70 -2.26
CA CYS A 23 -6.64 -1.82 -2.12
C CYS A 23 -7.01 -1.20 -3.47
N TYR A 24 -8.26 -0.76 -3.61
CA TYR A 24 -8.66 0.09 -4.72
C TYR A 24 -8.65 1.55 -4.28
N ASN A 25 -7.87 2.38 -4.99
CA ASN A 25 -7.85 3.82 -4.78
C ASN A 25 -7.95 4.53 -6.13
N GLU A 26 -8.85 5.51 -6.23
CA GLU A 26 -9.18 6.23 -7.48
C GLU A 26 -9.55 5.26 -8.62
N GLY A 27 -10.28 4.18 -8.29
CA GLY A 27 -10.70 3.16 -9.26
C GLY A 27 -9.57 2.25 -9.78
N LYS A 28 -8.35 2.34 -9.22
CA LYS A 28 -7.21 1.50 -9.60
C LYS A 28 -6.80 0.59 -8.46
N GLU A 29 -6.45 -0.66 -8.77
CA GLU A 29 -5.80 -1.55 -7.82
C GLU A 29 -4.40 -1.03 -7.51
N LYS A 30 -4.08 -0.87 -6.22
CA LYS A 30 -2.80 -0.41 -5.70
C LYS A 30 -2.40 -1.23 -4.48
N ILE A 31 -1.11 -1.20 -4.12
CA ILE A 31 -0.58 -1.84 -2.92
C ILE A 31 -0.24 -0.77 -1.88
N VAL A 32 -0.68 -0.95 -0.63
CA VAL A 32 -0.37 -0.04 0.49
C VAL A 32 0.29 -0.80 1.64
N CYS A 33 1.29 -0.21 2.30
CA CYS A 33 1.85 -0.78 3.52
C CYS A 33 0.98 -0.46 4.74
N THR A 34 0.98 -1.31 5.76
CA THR A 34 0.20 -1.11 6.99
C THR A 34 0.53 0.17 7.74
N ARG A 35 1.73 0.74 7.56
CA ARG A 35 2.10 2.06 8.10
C ARG A 35 1.34 3.22 7.44
N CYS A 36 1.07 3.13 6.14
CA CYS A 36 0.40 4.20 5.38
C CYS A 36 -1.11 4.00 5.28
N LEU A 37 -1.60 2.78 5.53
CA LEU A 37 -3.03 2.46 5.52
C LEU A 37 -3.87 3.40 6.43
N PRO A 38 -3.44 3.78 7.65
CA PRO A 38 -4.24 4.65 8.52
C PRO A 38 -4.60 5.99 7.89
N MET A 39 -3.69 6.60 7.10
CA MET A 39 -3.95 7.86 6.41
C MET A 39 -5.05 7.73 5.34
N LEU A 40 -5.19 6.55 4.74
CA LEU A 40 -6.23 6.29 3.74
C LEU A 40 -7.61 6.05 4.38
N ILE A 41 -7.64 5.57 5.63
CA ILE A 41 -8.88 5.30 6.37
C ILE A 41 -9.37 6.55 7.11
N HIS A 42 -8.45 7.28 7.76
CA HIS A 42 -8.76 8.39 8.65
C HIS A 42 -8.50 9.77 8.04
N GLY A 43 -7.85 9.84 6.88
CA GLY A 43 -7.34 11.09 6.32
C GLY A 43 -5.96 11.47 6.88
N ALA A 44 -5.34 12.49 6.30
CA ALA A 44 -4.10 13.08 6.81
C ALA A 44 -4.45 14.09 7.91
N HIS A 45 -4.26 13.69 9.16
CA HIS A 45 -4.33 14.57 10.34
C HIS A 45 -2.92 14.90 10.82
#